data_AF-A0A443RWX8-F1
#
_entry.id   AF-A0A443RWX8-F1
#
_cell.length_a   1.000
_cell.length_b   1.000
_cell.length_c   1.000
_cell.angle_alpha   90.00
_cell.angle_beta   90.00
_cell.angle_gamma   90.00
#
_symmetry.space_group_name_H-M   'P 1'
#
loop_
_entity.id
_entity.type
_entity.pdbx_description
1 polymer ?
#
loop_
_entity_poly.entity_id
_entity_poly.type
_entity_poly.pdbx_seq_one_letter_code
_entity_poly.pdbx_strand_id
1 'polypeptide(L)'
;IYEKNRKELCDHGIDGLSHEEMVAGMPAFNTVKTAAYFKRAKLMPPPPKTIAQLRITGVWTETNDKHIHGNENKIVIFATTHFLGLLCNADIVYMDGTFRSAPKFFKQIYSLHVMQQNLMIPCVYVLLPDNS
;
A
#
# COMPACT_ATOMS: atom_id res chain seq x y z
N ILE A 1 -33.64 -19.64 2.19
CA ILE A 1 -32.67 -20.43 3.00
C ILE A 1 -31.29 -19.79 2.89
N TYR A 2 -30.69 -19.72 1.70
CA TYR A 2 -29.36 -19.10 1.47
C TYR A 2 -29.16 -17.69 2.08
N GLU A 3 -30.05 -16.73 1.80
CA GLU A 3 -29.92 -15.37 2.37
C GLU A 3 -30.15 -15.29 3.88
N LYS A 4 -31.00 -16.18 4.41
CA LYS A 4 -31.29 -16.26 5.85
C LYS A 4 -30.05 -16.76 6.61
N ASN A 5 -29.45 -17.85 6.12
CA ASN A 5 -28.25 -18.46 6.70
C ASN A 5 -27.05 -17.49 6.64
N ARG A 6 -26.92 -16.73 5.54
CA ARG A 6 -25.86 -15.72 5.39
C ARG A 6 -26.00 -14.55 6.38
N LYS A 7 -27.23 -14.14 6.69
CA LYS A 7 -27.51 -13.08 7.67
C LYS A 7 -27.21 -13.56 9.09
N GLU A 8 -27.63 -14.78 9.44
CA GLU A 8 -27.35 -15.38 10.75
C GLU A 8 -25.84 -15.57 10.99
N LEU A 9 -25.06 -16.02 9.99
CA LEU A 9 -23.59 -16.08 10.08
C LEU A 9 -22.93 -14.71 10.29
N CYS A 10 -23.44 -13.65 9.65
CA CYS A 10 -22.90 -12.30 9.84
C CYS A 10 -23.23 -11.70 11.20
N ASP A 11 -24.41 -12.01 11.76
CA ASP A 11 -24.91 -11.42 13.00
C ASP A 11 -24.46 -12.20 14.25
N HIS A 12 -24.28 -13.53 14.16
CA HIS A 12 -24.02 -14.42 15.31
C HIS A 12 -22.72 -15.24 15.23
N GLY A 13 -21.96 -15.15 14.14
CA GLY A 13 -20.72 -15.91 13.97
C GLY A 13 -20.98 -17.39 13.59
N ILE A 14 -20.01 -18.27 13.86
CA ILE A 14 -20.10 -19.70 13.52
C ILE A 14 -20.66 -20.57 14.66
N ASP A 15 -20.90 -19.98 15.82
CA ASP A 15 -21.27 -20.71 17.03
C ASP A 15 -22.68 -21.30 16.92
N GLY A 16 -22.79 -22.61 17.14
CA GLY A 16 -24.06 -23.34 17.10
C GLY A 16 -24.54 -23.74 15.70
N LEU A 17 -23.78 -23.44 14.63
CA LEU A 17 -24.11 -23.85 13.27
C LEU A 17 -23.52 -25.23 12.93
N SER A 18 -24.29 -26.05 12.23
CA SER A 18 -23.76 -27.28 11.62
C SER A 18 -22.81 -26.96 10.47
N HIS A 19 -21.98 -27.95 10.09
CA HIS A 19 -21.07 -27.82 8.96
C HIS A 19 -21.80 -27.49 7.65
N GLU A 20 -22.96 -28.09 7.43
CA GLU A 20 -23.81 -27.82 6.25
C GLU A 20 -24.34 -26.38 6.25
N GLU A 21 -24.78 -25.87 7.40
CA GLU A 21 -25.27 -24.50 7.53
C GLU A 21 -24.15 -23.47 7.35
N MET A 22 -22.95 -23.76 7.86
CA MET A 22 -21.75 -22.95 7.63
C MET A 22 -21.40 -22.89 6.15
N VAL A 23 -21.32 -24.04 5.46
CA VAL A 23 -20.98 -24.10 4.03
C VAL A 23 -22.07 -23.42 3.19
N ALA A 24 -23.34 -23.63 3.53
CA ALA A 24 -24.47 -23.04 2.82
C ALA A 24 -24.56 -21.52 3.00
N GLY A 25 -24.11 -20.98 4.14
CA GLY A 25 -24.18 -19.55 4.42
C GLY A 25 -22.86 -18.80 4.22
N MET A 26 -21.73 -19.48 4.04
CA MET A 26 -20.45 -18.84 3.74
C MET A 26 -20.52 -18.15 2.36
N PRO A 27 -20.24 -16.84 2.29
CA PRO A 27 -20.12 -16.18 1.00
C PRO A 27 -18.91 -16.71 0.25
N ALA A 28 -19.03 -16.83 -1.08
CA ALA A 28 -17.88 -17.10 -1.94
C ALA A 28 -16.79 -16.04 -1.71
N PHE A 29 -15.53 -16.45 -1.75
CA PHE A 29 -14.37 -15.57 -1.56
C PHE A 29 -14.45 -14.30 -2.44
N ASN A 30 -14.83 -14.47 -3.72
CA ASN A 30 -14.96 -13.35 -4.65
C ASN A 30 -16.04 -12.34 -4.23
N THR A 31 -17.13 -12.79 -3.60
CA THR A 31 -18.18 -11.92 -3.07
C THR A 31 -17.64 -11.08 -1.92
N VAL A 32 -16.93 -11.70 -0.98
CA VAL A 32 -16.30 -10.98 0.15
C VAL A 32 -15.25 -10.00 -0.33
N LYS A 33 -14.35 -10.45 -1.22
CA LYS A 33 -13.31 -9.63 -1.83
C LYS A 33 -13.89 -8.41 -2.54
N THR A 34 -14.95 -8.61 -3.32
CA THR A 34 -15.64 -7.55 -4.06
C THR A 34 -16.33 -6.56 -3.12
N ALA A 35 -17.05 -7.04 -2.11
CA ALA A 35 -17.70 -6.19 -1.12
C ALA A 35 -16.67 -5.35 -0.33
N ALA A 36 -15.56 -5.95 0.08
CA ALA A 36 -14.45 -5.26 0.74
C ALA A 36 -13.83 -4.19 -0.16
N TYR A 37 -13.58 -4.52 -1.44
CA TYR A 37 -13.07 -3.57 -2.43
C TYR A 37 -14.00 -2.37 -2.59
N PHE A 38 -15.31 -2.59 -2.78
CA PHE A 38 -16.28 -1.50 -2.93
C PHE A 38 -16.37 -0.62 -1.69
N LYS A 39 -16.36 -1.22 -0.49
CA LYS A 39 -16.42 -0.45 0.76
C LYS A 39 -15.15 0.39 0.93
N ARG A 40 -13.97 -0.16 0.58
CA ARG A 40 -12.71 0.59 0.53
C ARG A 40 -12.77 1.71 -0.49
N ALA A 41 -13.24 1.46 -1.71
CA ALA A 41 -13.32 2.47 -2.77
C ALA A 41 -14.16 3.70 -2.35
N LYS A 42 -15.21 3.52 -1.54
CA LYS A 42 -15.99 4.64 -0.98
C LYS A 42 -15.23 5.49 0.05
N LEU A 43 -14.20 4.93 0.68
CA LEU A 43 -13.34 5.62 1.65
C LEU A 43 -12.10 6.24 0.99
N MET A 44 -11.75 5.82 -0.23
CA MET A 44 -10.60 6.35 -0.94
C MET A 44 -10.94 7.70 -1.58
N PRO A 45 -10.01 8.68 -1.56
CA PRO A 45 -10.15 9.87 -2.38
C PRO A 45 -10.21 9.48 -3.87
N PRO A 46 -10.89 10.29 -4.71
CA PRO A 46 -10.92 10.05 -6.14
C PRO A 46 -9.48 10.04 -6.69
N PRO A 47 -9.15 9.10 -7.61
CA PRO A 47 -7.81 9.03 -8.15
C PRO A 47 -7.45 10.34 -8.87
N PRO A 48 -6.22 10.85 -8.70
CA PRO A 48 -5.81 12.07 -9.37
C PRO A 48 -5.82 11.87 -10.89
N LYS A 49 -6.29 12.88 -11.63
CA LYS A 49 -6.28 12.87 -13.10
C LYS A 49 -4.98 13.44 -13.66
N THR A 50 -4.31 14.31 -12.90
CA THR A 50 -3.03 14.92 -13.24
C THR A 50 -2.09 14.88 -12.04
N ILE A 51 -0.78 14.99 -12.27
CA ILE A 51 0.20 15.02 -11.18
C ILE A 51 0.04 16.25 -10.27
N ALA A 52 -0.45 17.37 -10.81
CA ALA A 52 -0.73 18.58 -10.05
C ALA A 52 -1.76 18.33 -8.92
N GLN A 53 -2.74 17.47 -9.18
CA GLN A 53 -3.78 17.07 -8.22
C GLN A 53 -3.28 16.09 -7.16
N LEU A 54 -2.11 15.46 -7.36
CA LEU A 54 -1.56 14.54 -6.37
C LEU A 54 -1.22 15.33 -5.10
N ARG A 55 -1.92 15.01 -4.02
CA ARG A 55 -1.68 15.49 -2.66
C ARG A 55 -1.63 14.28 -1.74
N ILE A 56 -0.52 14.12 -1.03
CA ILE A 56 -0.36 13.10 -0.01
C ILE A 56 -0.44 13.84 1.33
N THR A 57 -1.52 13.59 2.07
CA THR A 57 -1.85 14.35 3.29
C THR A 57 -2.54 13.46 4.32
N GLY A 58 -2.47 13.83 5.59
CA GLY A 58 -3.19 13.16 6.68
C GLY A 58 -2.70 11.73 6.89
N VAL A 59 -3.61 10.77 7.05
CA VAL A 59 -3.28 9.35 7.31
C VAL A 59 -2.45 8.69 6.20
N TRP A 60 -2.27 9.34 5.05
CA TRP A 60 -1.47 8.83 3.93
C TRP A 60 0.01 9.23 3.99
N THR A 61 0.40 10.13 4.91
CA THR A 61 1.81 10.52 5.11
C THR A 61 2.52 9.67 6.16
N GLU A 62 1.76 8.88 6.93
CA GLU A 62 2.23 8.14 8.09
C GLU A 62 1.76 6.69 8.04
N THR A 63 2.61 5.73 8.37
CA THR A 63 2.16 4.35 8.62
C THR A 63 3.09 3.65 9.59
N ASN A 64 2.68 3.47 10.86
CA ASN A 64 3.41 2.83 11.96
C ASN A 64 4.87 3.32 12.17
N ASP A 65 5.77 3.12 11.20
CA ASP A 65 7.17 3.58 11.15
C ASP A 65 7.61 4.11 9.77
N LYS A 66 6.69 4.22 8.80
CA LYS A 66 6.94 4.67 7.42
C LYS A 66 6.68 6.16 7.30
N HIS A 67 7.68 6.87 6.79
CA HIS A 67 7.63 8.26 6.39
C HIS A 67 7.32 8.32 4.89
N ILE A 68 6.18 8.91 4.56
CA ILE A 68 5.85 9.25 3.17
C ILE A 68 5.89 10.76 3.05
N HIS A 69 6.92 11.27 2.38
CA HIS A 69 7.10 12.71 2.16
C HIS A 69 6.84 13.06 0.70
N GLY A 70 5.87 13.94 0.46
CA GLY A 70 5.61 14.55 -0.84
C GLY A 70 5.96 16.03 -0.80
N ASN A 71 6.83 16.50 -1.70
CA ASN A 71 7.18 17.92 -1.79
C ASN A 71 6.39 18.65 -2.91
N GLU A 72 6.60 19.97 -3.02
CA GLU A 72 5.96 20.80 -4.06
C GLU A 72 6.32 20.35 -5.48
N ASN A 73 7.54 19.83 -5.64
CA ASN A 73 8.06 19.26 -6.88
C ASN A 73 7.47 17.88 -7.19
N LYS A 74 6.48 17.39 -6.43
CA LYS A 74 5.82 16.09 -6.62
C LYS A 74 6.76 14.89 -6.52
N ILE A 75 7.92 15.05 -5.89
CA ILE A 75 8.78 13.94 -5.52
C ILE A 75 8.16 13.27 -4.30
N VAL A 76 7.97 11.95 -4.37
CA VAL A 76 7.40 11.16 -3.26
C VAL A 76 8.45 10.21 -2.74
N ILE A 77 8.81 10.35 -1.47
CA ILE A 77 9.82 9.53 -0.79
C ILE A 77 9.12 8.58 0.17
N PHE A 78 9.49 7.31 0.12
CA PHE A 78 9.09 6.26 1.03
C PHE A 78 10.30 5.78 1.80
N ALA A 79 10.26 5.90 3.12
CA ALA A 79 11.32 5.44 4.01
C ALA A 79 10.75 4.98 5.34
N THR A 80 11.57 4.32 6.17
CA THR A 80 11.27 4.12 7.60
C THR A 80 12.36 4.74 8.45
N THR A 81 12.06 5.10 9.70
CA THR A 81 13.08 5.60 10.64
C THR A 81 14.26 4.63 10.74
N HIS A 82 13.98 3.33 10.84
CA HIS A 82 15.00 2.29 10.93
C HIS A 82 15.92 2.28 9.69
N PHE A 83 15.35 2.27 8.48
CA PHE A 83 16.14 2.23 7.25
C PHE A 83 16.86 3.54 6.94
N LEU A 84 16.30 4.68 7.35
CA LEU A 84 17.04 5.95 7.33
C LEU A 84 18.24 5.89 8.27
N GLY A 85 18.09 5.29 9.45
CA GLY A 85 19.19 5.03 10.37
C GLY A 85 20.29 4.15 9.74
N LEU A 86 19.93 3.12 8.99
CA LEU A 86 20.92 2.31 8.25
C LEU A 86 21.65 3.14 7.19
N LEU A 87 20.91 3.97 6.45
CA LEU A 87 21.46 4.88 5.44
C LEU A 87 22.45 5.88 6.03
N CYS A 88 22.10 6.52 7.16
CA CYS A 88 22.96 7.50 7.82
C CYS A 88 24.25 6.91 8.38
N ASN A 89 24.24 5.62 8.73
CA ASN A 89 25.40 4.91 9.29
C ASN A 89 26.19 4.12 8.24
N ALA A 90 25.77 4.14 6.96
CA ALA A 90 26.45 3.40 5.91
C ALA A 90 27.64 4.19 5.35
N ASP A 91 28.79 3.52 5.20
CA ASP A 91 29.95 4.10 4.53
C ASP A 91 29.74 4.25 3.02
N ILE A 92 28.93 3.35 2.44
CA ILE A 92 28.64 3.29 1.00
C ILE A 92 27.13 3.18 0.80
N VAL A 93 26.60 4.10 -0.03
CA VAL A 93 25.21 4.08 -0.49
C VAL A 93 25.20 3.71 -1.96
N TYR A 94 24.42 2.69 -2.31
CA TYR A 94 24.17 2.28 -3.69
C TYR A 94 22.85 2.88 -4.14
N MET A 95 22.78 3.20 -5.43
CA MET A 95 21.62 3.87 -5.99
C MET A 95 21.26 3.21 -7.33
N ASP A 96 19.97 2.95 -7.54
CA ASP A 96 19.45 2.40 -8.79
C ASP A 96 18.16 3.10 -9.18
N GLY A 97 17.82 3.09 -10.48
CA GLY A 97 16.63 3.73 -10.99
C GLY A 97 15.96 2.91 -12.09
N THR A 98 14.69 2.56 -11.89
CA THR A 98 13.88 1.81 -12.86
C THR A 98 12.73 2.63 -13.42
N PHE A 99 12.64 2.68 -14.75
CA PHE A 99 11.56 3.37 -15.46
C PHE A 99 10.35 2.48 -15.70
N ARG A 100 10.57 1.17 -15.92
CA ARG A 100 9.52 0.22 -16.37
C ARG A 100 8.41 0.04 -15.35
N SER A 101 8.72 0.17 -14.06
CA SER A 101 7.78 -0.06 -12.97
C SER A 101 7.18 1.22 -12.39
N ALA A 102 7.50 2.39 -12.97
CA ALA A 102 7.05 3.67 -12.44
C ALA A 102 5.50 3.76 -12.43
N PRO A 103 4.88 4.16 -11.31
CA PRO A 103 3.46 4.37 -11.25
C PRO A 103 3.02 5.46 -12.22
N LYS A 104 1.74 5.44 -12.60
CA LYS A 104 1.13 6.49 -13.41
C LYS A 104 1.48 7.87 -12.84
N PHE A 105 1.86 8.80 -13.72
CA PHE A 105 2.36 10.15 -13.44
C PHE A 105 3.83 10.28 -13.05
N PHE A 106 4.54 9.18 -12.80
CA PHE A 106 5.97 9.20 -12.52
C PHE A 106 6.75 8.57 -13.67
N LYS A 107 8.00 9.01 -13.86
CA LYS A 107 8.88 8.46 -14.89
C LYS A 107 9.80 7.39 -14.35
N GLN A 108 10.19 7.51 -13.09
CA GLN A 108 11.19 6.65 -12.51
C GLN A 108 10.86 6.33 -11.05
N ILE A 109 11.10 5.08 -10.66
CA ILE A 109 11.32 4.71 -9.27
C ILE A 109 12.82 4.70 -9.06
N TYR A 110 13.30 5.54 -8.15
CA TYR A 110 14.69 5.59 -7.74
C TYR A 110 14.83 5.00 -6.33
N SER A 111 15.85 4.20 -6.08
CA SER A 111 16.02 3.54 -4.79
C SER A 111 17.44 3.69 -4.26
N LEU A 112 17.53 3.86 -2.94
CA LEU A 112 18.78 3.91 -2.20
C LEU A 112 18.94 2.62 -1.42
N HIS A 113 20.13 2.04 -1.47
CA HIS A 113 20.45 0.77 -0.85
C HIS A 113 21.74 0.88 -0.04
N VAL A 114 21.83 0.02 0.97
CA VAL A 114 23.06 -0.20 1.74
C VAL A 114 23.41 -1.68 1.68
N MET A 115 24.69 -1.99 1.89
CA MET A 115 25.14 -3.37 2.03
C MET A 115 25.21 -3.72 3.53
N GLN A 116 24.44 -4.70 3.96
CA GLN A 116 24.41 -5.20 5.34
C GLN A 116 24.69 -6.69 5.30
N GLN A 117 25.80 -7.14 5.90
CA GLN A 117 26.18 -8.56 5.94
C GLN A 117 26.12 -9.24 4.55
N ASN A 118 26.67 -8.56 3.53
CA ASN A 118 26.66 -8.98 2.12
C ASN A 118 25.27 -9.07 1.46
N LEU A 119 24.23 -8.52 2.08
CA LEU A 119 22.91 -8.35 1.49
C LEU A 119 22.68 -6.89 1.11
N MET A 120 22.23 -6.67 -0.12
CA MET A 120 21.80 -5.35 -0.57
C MET A 120 20.38 -5.07 -0.06
N ILE A 121 20.26 -4.11 0.86
CA ILE A 121 18.99 -3.74 1.49
C ILE A 121 18.49 -2.42 0.90
N PRO A 122 17.32 -2.39 0.22
CA PRO A 122 16.68 -1.15 -0.17
C PRO A 122 16.16 -0.42 1.06
N CYS A 123 16.62 0.80 1.26
CA CYS A 123 16.31 1.60 2.43
C CYS A 123 15.31 2.72 2.13
N VAL A 124 15.39 3.30 0.93
CA VAL A 124 14.52 4.40 0.49
C VAL A 124 14.06 4.14 -0.94
N TYR A 125 12.79 4.46 -1.22
CA TYR A 125 12.25 4.53 -2.57
C TYR A 125 11.76 5.95 -2.84
N VAL A 126 12.00 6.43 -4.05
CA VAL A 126 11.65 7.77 -4.50
C VAL A 126 10.92 7.65 -5.82
N LEU A 127 9.72 8.22 -5.90
CA LEU A 127 9.01 8.39 -7.16
C LEU A 127 9.37 9.76 -7.72
N LEU A 128 10.03 9.74 -8.88
CA LEU A 128 10.47 10.94 -9.57
C LEU A 128 9.48 11.28 -10.69
N PRO A 129 8.90 12.49 -10.68
CA PRO A 129 8.05 12.96 -11.77
C PRO A 129 8.89 13.21 -13.03
N ASP A 130 8.20 13.41 -14.15
CA ASP A 130 8.86 13.92 -15.34
C ASP A 130 9.35 15.36 -15.08
N ASN A 131 10.58 15.67 -15.54
CA ASN A 131 11.17 17.01 -15.44
C ASN A 131 10.99 17.82 -16.74
N SER A 132 10.15 17.35 -17.68
CA SER A 132 9.89 18.02 -18.96
C SER A 132 8.61 18.84 -18.98
#